data_AF-A0A819AZQ1-F1
#
_entry.id   AF-A0A819AZQ1-F1
#
_cell.length_a   1.000
_cell.length_b   1.000
_cell.length_c   1.000
_cell.angle_alpha   90.00
_cell.angle_beta   90.00
_cell.angle_gamma   90.00
#
_symmetry.space_group_name_H-M   'P 1'
#
loop_
_entity.id
_entity.type
_entity.pdbx_description
1 polymer ?
#
loop_
_entity_poly.entity_id
_entity_poly.type
_entity_poly.pdbx_seq_one_letter_code
_entity_poly.pdbx_strand_id
1 'polypeptide(L)' 'EQFPGVPADVRTAFTYEGKHYFFTEPDRKVYIFDIKTRRMEPDYPKPMTTGWFACKGN' A
#
# COMPACT_ATOMS: atom_id res chain seq x y z
N GLU A 1 14.31 9.31 4.00
CA GLU A 1 13.07 9.12 3.21
C GLU A 1 11.84 9.41 4.06
N GLN A 2 10.76 9.94 3.46
CA GLN A 2 9.55 10.34 4.20
C GLN A 2 8.65 9.15 4.57
N PHE A 3 8.65 8.09 3.75
CA PHE A 3 7.85 6.88 3.93
C PHE A 3 8.74 5.62 3.83
N PRO A 4 9.40 5.21 4.93
CA PRO A 4 10.26 4.03 4.92
C PRO A 4 9.48 2.77 4.52
N GLY A 5 9.99 2.02 3.55
CA GLY A 5 9.40 0.75 3.08
C GLY A 5 8.41 0.88 1.93
N VAL A 6 8.12 2.10 1.46
CA VAL A 6 7.34 2.33 0.22
C VAL A 6 8.31 2.37 -0.96
N PRO A 7 8.06 1.61 -2.05
CA PRO A 7 8.94 1.60 -3.21
C PRO A 7 8.82 2.89 -4.04
N ALA A 8 9.75 3.12 -4.96
CA ALA A 8 9.79 4.34 -5.76
C ALA A 8 8.74 4.39 -6.88
N ASP A 9 8.20 3.24 -7.28
CA ASP A 9 7.30 3.03 -8.42
C ASP A 9 5.81 3.24 -8.06
N VAL A 10 5.54 4.20 -7.17
CA VAL A 10 4.19 4.61 -6.80
C VAL A 10 3.53 5.30 -7.99
N ARG A 11 2.39 4.75 -8.42
CA ARG A 11 1.53 5.28 -9.48
C ARG A 11 0.42 6.17 -8.93
N THR A 12 -0.13 5.81 -7.77
CA THR A 12 -1.24 6.53 -7.14
C THR A 12 -1.13 6.40 -5.63
N ALA A 13 -1.55 7.44 -4.92
CA ALA A 13 -1.65 7.39 -3.47
C ALA A 13 -2.82 8.23 -2.98
N PHE A 14 -3.41 7.82 -1.86
CA PHE A 14 -4.39 8.64 -1.13
C PHE A 14 -4.27 8.40 0.37
N THR A 15 -4.90 9.29 1.14
CA THR A 15 -4.96 9.20 2.60
C THR A 15 -6.38 8.94 3.04
N TYR A 16 -6.57 7.98 3.94
CA TYR A 16 -7.86 7.68 4.57
C TYR A 16 -7.61 7.23 6.02
N GLU A 17 -8.37 7.79 6.97
CA GLU A 17 -8.34 7.44 8.39
C GLU A 17 -6.92 7.28 9.01
N GLY A 18 -6.02 8.24 8.73
CA GLY A 18 -4.68 8.22 9.32
C GLY A 18 -3.70 7.24 8.67
N LYS A 19 -4.04 6.69 7.51
CA LYS A 19 -3.17 5.80 6.73
C LYS A 19 -2.95 6.33 5.33
N HIS A 20 -1.73 6.15 4.82
CA HIS A 20 -1.42 6.36 3.41
C HIS A 20 -1.48 5.02 2.67
N TYR A 21 -2.20 5.02 1.56
CA TYR A 21 -2.33 3.88 0.66
C TYR A 21 -1.54 4.20 -0.60
N PHE A 22 -0.57 3.36 -0.95
CA PHE A 22 0.24 3.51 -2.15
C PHE A 22 0.00 2.34 -3.10
N PHE A 23 -0.18 2.65 -4.38
CA PHE A 23 -0.46 1.71 -5.45
C PHE A 23 0.70 1.73 -6.44
N THR A 24 1.30 0.57 -6.69
CA THR A 24 2.55 0.45 -7.47
C THR A 24 2.36 -0.30 -8.78
N GLU A 25 3.18 0.06 -9.76
CA GLU A 25 3.32 -0.67 -11.04
C GLU A 25 4.81 -0.83 -11.37
N PRO A 26 5.26 -2.01 -11.87
CA PRO A 26 4.45 -3.03 -12.53
C PRO A 26 3.97 -4.17 -11.63
N ASP A 27 4.37 -4.23 -10.36
CA ASP A 27 4.08 -5.37 -9.48
C ASP A 27 2.63 -5.42 -8.97
N ARG A 28 1.84 -4.37 -9.22
CA ARG A 28 0.40 -4.27 -8.92
C ARG A 28 0.09 -4.58 -7.46
N LYS A 29 0.82 -3.93 -6.55
CA LYS A 29 0.60 -4.07 -5.10
C LYS A 29 0.05 -2.80 -4.46
N VAL A 30 -0.62 -3.00 -3.34
CA VAL A 30 -1.00 -1.95 -2.40
C VAL A 30 -0.08 -2.02 -1.18
N TYR A 31 0.41 -0.87 -0.75
CA TYR A 31 1.20 -0.65 0.46
C TYR A 31 0.38 0.25 1.40
N ILE A 32 0.35 -0.05 2.70
CA ILE A 32 -0.34 0.77 3.70
C ILE A 32 0.66 1.24 4.75
N PHE A 33 0.77 2.55 4.94
CA PHE A 33 1.61 3.18 5.93
C PHE A 33 0.76 3.87 6.99
N ASP A 34 0.95 3.51 8.25
CA ASP A 34 0.29 4.12 9.39
C ASP A 34 1.04 5.41 9.79
N ILE A 35 0.33 6.54 9.76
CA ILE A 35 0.92 7.86 10.00
C ILE A 35 1.32 8.04 11.47
N LYS A 36 0.58 7.43 12.40
CA LYS A 36 0.78 7.58 13.85
C LYS A 36 2.04 6.87 14.32
N THR A 37 2.23 5.64 13.88
CA THR A 37 3.38 4.79 14.20
C THR A 37 4.56 5.02 13.26
N ARG A 38 4.31 5.66 12.12
CA ARG A 38 5.27 5.89 11.03
C ARG A 38 5.86 4.59 10.50
N ARG A 39 5.02 3.57 10.32
CA ARG A 39 5.43 2.21 9.90
C ARG A 39 4.51 1.64 8.84
N MET A 40 5.04 0.72 8.06
CA MET A 40 4.24 -0.14 7.19
C MET A 40 3.35 -1.06 8.03
N GLU A 41 2.12 -1.28 7.58
CA GLU A 41 1.24 -2.30 8.14
C GLU A 41 1.88 -3.69 7.93
N PRO A 42 1.99 -4.54 8.98
CA PRO A 42 2.79 -5.77 8.93
C PRO A 42 2.43 -6.76 7.83
N ASP A 43 1.15 -6.79 7.41
CA ASP A 43 0.65 -7.73 6.39
C ASP A 43 0.69 -7.16 4.96
N TYR A 44 1.31 -5.99 4.77
CA TYR A 44 1.43 -5.32 3.48
C TYR A 44 2.90 -5.28 3.02
N PRO A 45 3.15 -5.33 1.70
CA PRO A 45 2.19 -5.17 0.61
C PRO A 45 1.36 -6.40 0.27
N LYS A 46 0.18 -6.18 -0.30
CA LYS A 46 -0.69 -7.22 -0.87
C LYS A 46 -0.93 -6.96 -2.36
N PRO A 47 -1.21 -7.99 -3.18
CA PRO A 47 -1.70 -7.77 -4.54
C PRO A 47 -2.93 -6.86 -4.52
N MET A 48 -3.02 -5.89 -5.43
CA MET A 48 -4.20 -5.02 -5.50
C MET A 48 -5.49 -5.81 -5.71
N THR A 49 -5.43 -6.91 -6.46
CA THR A 49 -6.60 -7.77 -6.74
C THR A 49 -7.22 -8.31 -5.46
N THR A 50 -6.43 -8.91 -4.57
CA THR A 50 -6.94 -9.54 -3.34
C THR A 50 -6.94 -8.60 -2.14
N GLY A 51 -5.95 -7.70 -2.05
CA GLY A 51 -5.77 -6.79 -0.91
C GLY A 51 -6.48 -5.44 -1.02
N TRP A 52 -6.94 -5.06 -2.22
CA TRP A 52 -7.69 -3.82 -2.44
C TRP A 52 -9.07 -4.07 -3.06
N PHE A 53 -9.14 -4.76 -4.21
CA PHE A 53 -10.39 -5.02 -4.91
C PHE A 53 -11.18 -6.23 -4.40
N ALA A 54 -10.64 -6.95 -3.40
CA ALA A 54 -11.24 -8.15 -2.82
C ALA A 54 -11.68 -9.20 -3.86
N CYS A 55 -11.00 -9.27 -5.01
CA CYS A 55 -11.22 -10.30 -6.00
C CYS A 55 -10.90 -11.66 -5.38
N LYS A 56 -11.73 -12.68 -5.65
CA LYS A 56 -11.39 -14.06 -5.31
C LYS A 56 -10.16 -14.45 -6.13
N GLY A 57 -9.11 -14.93 -5.46
CA GLY A 57 -8.01 -15.58 -6.15
C GLY A 57 -8.55 -16.81 -6.85
N ASN A 58 -8.36 -16.87 -8.18
CA ASN A 58 -8.64 -18.07 -8.96
C ASN A 58 -7.55 -19.12 -8.72
#